data_AF-A0A2V6SCH1-F1
#
_entry.id   AF-A0A2V6SCH1-F1
#
_cell.length_a   1.000
_cell.length_b   1.000
_cell.length_c   1.000
_cell.angle_alpha   90.00
_cell.angle_beta   90.00
_cell.angle_gamma   90.00
#
_symmetry.space_group_name_H-M   'P 1'
#
loop_
_entity.id
_entity.type
_entity.pdbx_description
1 polymer ?
#
loop_
_entity_poly.entity_id
_entity_poly.type
_entity_poly.pdbx_seq_one_letter_code
_entity_poly.pdbx_strand_id
1 'polypeptide(L)'
;MHRRGDRWLVYDVVIEGISLVANYRSHPVDYRMHRRGDRWLVYDVVIEGISLVANYRSQFNAIIQTSTYQDLVARMKTKAVSVAESVKE
;
A
#
# COMPACT_ATOMS: atom_id res chain seq x y z
N MET A 1 -11.21 23.80 -8.98
CA MET A 1 -12.48 23.09 -8.73
C MET A 1 -13.23 22.91 -10.04
N HIS A 2 -13.54 21.67 -10.45
CA HIS A 2 -14.55 21.41 -11.49
C HIS A 2 -15.15 20.02 -11.30
N ARG A 3 -16.47 19.91 -11.48
CA ARG A 3 -17.25 18.67 -11.34
C ARG A 3 -17.64 18.19 -12.74
N ARG A 4 -17.24 16.98 -13.11
CA ARG A 4 -17.82 16.23 -14.24
C ARG A 4 -17.93 14.77 -13.82
N GLY A 5 -19.16 14.23 -13.88
CA GLY A 5 -19.52 12.80 -13.83
C GLY A 5 -18.83 11.94 -12.79
N ASP A 6 -19.55 11.61 -11.72
CA ASP A 6 -19.42 10.44 -10.82
C ASP A 6 -18.02 10.01 -10.34
N ARG A 7 -17.02 10.88 -10.40
CA ARG A 7 -15.63 10.56 -10.07
C ARG A 7 -15.11 11.50 -8.98
N TRP A 8 -14.75 10.89 -7.84
CA TRP A 8 -14.09 11.55 -6.72
C TRP A 8 -12.67 11.96 -7.13
N LEU A 9 -12.45 13.26 -7.34
CA LEU A 9 -11.11 13.83 -7.37
C LEU A 9 -10.77 14.25 -5.93
N VAL A 10 -10.13 13.36 -5.18
CA VAL A 10 -9.44 13.74 -3.95
C VAL A 10 -8.20 14.53 -4.38
N TYR A 11 -8.35 15.86 -4.41
CA TYR A 11 -7.20 16.75 -4.38
C TYR A 11 -6.65 16.70 -2.95
N ASP A 12 -5.61 15.90 -2.75
CA ASP A 12 -4.62 16.19 -1.73
C ASP A 12 -3.27 16.38 -2.43
N VAL A 13 -2.58 17.43 -2.03
CA VAL A 13 -1.34 17.90 -2.61
C VAL A 13 -0.22 16.98 -2.16
N VAL A 14 0.16 16.03 -3.02
CA VAL A 14 1.54 15.55 -3.08
C VAL A 14 2.01 15.82 -4.49
N ILE A 15 2.71 16.94 -4.64
CA ILE A 15 3.49 17.27 -5.82
C ILE A 15 4.35 16.02 -6.10
N GLU A 16 4.06 15.28 -7.19
CA GLU A 16 4.70 14.06 -7.73
C GLU A 16 3.80 12.79 -7.87
N GLY A 17 2.61 12.71 -7.27
CA GLY A 17 1.81 11.46 -7.23
C GLY A 17 0.45 11.49 -7.96
N ILE A 18 0.04 10.36 -8.57
CA ILE A 18 -1.35 10.11 -9.01
C ILE A 18 -1.97 9.04 -8.11
N SER A 19 -3.23 9.23 -7.71
CA SER A 19 -4.02 8.22 -7.00
C SER A 19 -5.15 7.68 -7.89
N LEU A 20 -5.33 6.35 -7.93
CA LEU A 20 -6.44 5.67 -8.59
C LEU A 20 -7.35 5.03 -7.55
N VAL A 21 -8.63 5.41 -7.52
CA VAL A 21 -9.64 4.81 -6.63
C VAL A 21 -10.39 3.71 -7.38
N ALA A 22 -10.42 2.51 -6.82
CA ALA A 22 -11.19 1.37 -7.32
C ALA A 22 -12.11 0.82 -6.22
N ASN A 23 -13.22 0.20 -6.61
CA ASN A 23 -14.13 -0.46 -5.67
C ASN A 23 -13.99 -1.99 -5.84
N TYR A 24 -13.48 -2.68 -4.82
CA TYR A 24 -13.35 -4.13 -4.79
C TYR A 24 -14.19 -4.71 -3.67
N ARG A 25 -15.18 -5.55 -4.01
CA ARG A 25 -16.10 -6.20 -3.05
C ARG A 25 -16.67 -5.21 -2.00
N SER A 26 -17.09 -4.03 -2.44
CA SER A 26 -17.66 -2.94 -1.61
C SER A 26 -16.68 -2.18 -0.72
N HIS A 27 -15.37 -2.43 -0.81
CA HIS A 27 -14.35 -1.71 -0.07
C HIS A 27 -13.59 -0.77 -1.01
N PRO A 28 -13.48 0.54 -0.71
CA PRO A 28 -12.69 1.47 -1.52
C PRO A 28 -11.20 1.18 -1.36
N VAL A 29 -10.52 1.10 -2.50
CA VAL A 29 -9.08 0.86 -2.59
C VAL A 29 -8.44 2.01 -3.38
N ASP A 30 -7.56 2.77 -2.73
CA ASP A 30 -6.79 3.83 -3.38
C ASP A 30 -5.36 3.36 -3.66
N TYR A 31 -4.98 3.35 -4.93
CA TYR A 31 -3.61 3.07 -5.35
C TYR A 31 -2.86 4.39 -5.47
N ARG A 32 -1.84 4.59 -4.64
CA ARG A 32 -0.92 5.73 -4.78
C ARG A 32 0.21 5.35 -5.72
N MET A 33 0.45 6.18 -6.71
CA MET A 33 1.38 5.91 -7.81
C MET A 33 2.39 7.03 -7.96
N HIS A 34 3.61 6.67 -8.37
CA HIS A 34 4.64 7.62 -8.78
C HIS A 34 5.07 7.31 -10.22
N ARG A 35 5.52 8.34 -10.93
CA ARG A 35 6.00 8.19 -12.31
C ARG A 35 7.49 7.83 -12.31
N ARG A 36 7.87 6.80 -13.07
CA ARG A 36 9.27 6.47 -13.38
C ARG A 36 9.43 6.40 -14.89
N GLY A 37 10.09 7.40 -15.48
CA GLY A 37 10.14 7.56 -16.94
C GLY A 37 8.72 7.68 -17.50
N ASP A 38 8.33 6.75 -18.37
CA ASP A 38 7.02 6.76 -19.04
C ASP A 38 5.99 5.82 -18.42
N ARG A 39 6.26 5.26 -17.24
CA ARG A 39 5.34 4.35 -16.53
C ARG A 39 4.94 4.87 -15.16
N TRP A 40 3.68 4.63 -14.81
CA TRP A 40 3.17 4.78 -13.44
C TRP A 40 3.38 3.47 -12.67
N LEU A 41 3.98 3.58 -11.50
CA LEU A 41 4.22 2.46 -10.59
C LEU A 41 3.46 2.71 -9.29
N VAL A 42 2.66 1.73 -8.89
CA VAL A 42 2.03 1.72 -7.56
C VAL A 42 3.14 1.59 -6.52
N TYR A 43 3.11 2.45 -5.51
CA TYR A 43 4.02 2.34 -4.36
C TYR A 43 3.30 2.10 -3.05
N ASP A 44 2.00 2.40 -2.96
CA ASP A 44 1.20 2.19 -1.76
C ASP A 44 -0.26 1.90 -2.14
N VAL A 45 -0.93 1.10 -1.32
CA VAL A 45 -2.34 0.76 -1.46
C VAL A 45 -3.02 1.16 -0.15
N VAL A 46 -4.09 1.92 -0.27
CA VAL A 46 -4.90 2.39 0.86
C VAL A 46 -6.23 1.67 0.80
N ILE A 47 -6.56 0.90 1.83
CA ILE A 47 -7.84 0.19 1.93
C ILE A 47 -8.57 0.78 3.13
N GLU A 48 -9.79 1.30 2.93
CA GLU A 48 -10.57 1.93 4.00
C GLU A 48 -9.79 3.04 4.76
N GLY A 49 -9.00 3.82 4.03
CA GLY A 49 -8.16 4.89 4.59
C GLY A 49 -6.86 4.41 5.24
N ILE A 50 -6.60 3.11 5.30
CA ILE A 50 -5.40 2.53 5.90
C ILE A 50 -4.35 2.23 4.81
N SER A 51 -3.24 2.99 4.83
CA SER A 51 -2.07 2.72 3.98
C SER A 51 -1.37 1.45 4.43
N LEU A 52 -1.21 0.50 3.50
CA LEU A 52 -0.45 -0.72 3.76
C LEU A 52 1.01 -0.40 4.07
N VAL A 53 1.65 0.52 3.33
CA VAL A 53 3.05 0.90 3.58
C VAL A 53 3.21 1.48 4.98
N ALA A 54 2.34 2.42 5.39
CA ALA A 54 2.41 3.03 6.71
C ALA A 54 2.17 2.00 7.83
N ASN A 55 1.21 1.09 7.63
CA ASN A 55 0.89 0.02 8.57
C ASN A 55 2.06 -0.97 8.74
N TYR A 56 2.68 -1.44 7.66
CA TYR A 56 3.84 -2.33 7.78
C TYR A 56 5.06 -1.60 8.37
N ARG A 57 5.27 -0.32 8.04
CA ARG A 57 6.35 0.48 8.62
C ARG A 57 6.22 0.61 10.15
N SER A 58 5.01 0.85 10.67
CA SER A 58 4.81 0.92 12.12
C SER A 58 5.08 -0.42 12.80
N GLN A 59 4.64 -1.53 12.21
CA GLN A 59 4.93 -2.88 12.71
C GLN A 59 6.43 -3.20 12.70
N PHE A 60 7.14 -2.86 11.62
CA PHE A 60 8.58 -3.09 11.52
C PHE A 60 9.36 -2.24 12.53
N ASN A 61 8.96 -0.98 12.74
CA ASN A 61 9.57 -0.13 13.75
C ASN A 61 9.43 -0.72 15.16
N ALA A 62 8.25 -1.26 15.51
CA ALA A 62 8.05 -1.92 16.80
C ALA A 62 8.94 -3.18 16.97
N ILE A 63 9.11 -3.95 15.89
CA ILE A 63 10.00 -5.12 15.90
C ILE A 63 11.46 -4.70 16.05
N ILE A 64 11.93 -3.71 15.29
CA ILE A 64 13.34 -3.26 15.34
C ILE A 64 13.68 -2.64 16.71
N GLN A 65 12.71 -2.05 17.41
CA GLN A 65 12.92 -1.58 18.78
C GLN A 65 13.23 -2.71 19.78
N THR A 66 12.84 -3.95 19.47
CA THR A 66 12.92 -5.10 20.39
C THR A 66 13.69 -6.29 19.80
N SER A 67 14.21 -6.18 18.58
CA SER A 67 14.83 -7.27 17.82
C SER A 67 15.79 -6.69 16.76
N THR A 68 16.65 -7.52 16.20
CA THR A 68 17.59 -7.07 15.17
C THR A 68 16.94 -6.99 13.78
N TYR A 69 17.56 -6.27 12.86
CA TYR A 69 17.17 -6.28 11.45
C TYR A 69 17.18 -7.69 10.85
N GLN A 70 18.14 -8.53 11.24
CA GLN A 70 18.23 -9.91 10.77
C GLN A 70 17.01 -10.74 11.21
N ASP A 71 16.56 -10.53 12.45
CA ASP A 71 15.34 -11.19 12.97
C ASP A 71 14.10 -10.74 12.20
N LEU A 72 13.99 -9.46 11.85
CA LEU A 72 12.90 -8.95 11.02
C LEU A 72 12.91 -9.61 9.63
N VAL A 73 14.06 -9.68 8.96
CA VAL A 73 14.19 -10.33 7.64
C VAL A 73 13.83 -11.82 7.72
N ALA A 74 14.28 -12.51 8.77
CA ALA A 74 13.93 -13.92 8.97
C ALA A 74 12.40 -14.11 9.10
N ARG A 75 11.74 -13.28 9.92
CA ARG A 75 10.27 -13.31 10.10
C ARG A 75 9.53 -13.03 8.79
N MET A 76 10.01 -12.07 7.99
CA MET A 76 9.42 -11.76 6.67
C MET A 76 9.50 -12.94 5.71
N LYS A 77 10.64 -13.64 5.67
CA LYS A 77 10.81 -14.84 4.83
C LYS A 77 9.85 -15.96 5.25
N THR A 78 9.72 -16.22 6.54
CA THR A 78 8.78 -17.23 7.06
C THR A 78 7.33 -16.89 6.68
N LYS A 79 6.91 -15.63 6.84
CA LYS A 79 5.56 -15.20 6.51
C LYS A 79 5.26 -15.22 5.00
N ALA A 80 6.26 -14.94 4.16
CA ALA A 80 6.12 -15.02 2.71
C ALA A 80 5.87 -16.47 2.25
N VAL A 81 6.55 -17.44 2.86
CA VAL A 81 6.34 -18.86 2.59
C VAL A 81 4.92 -19.30 3.02
N SER A 82 4.48 -18.93 4.23
CA SER A 82 3.15 -19.32 4.71
C SER A 82 2.01 -18.76 3.84
N VAL A 83 2.14 -17.53 3.33
CA VAL A 83 1.12 -16.96 2.42
C VAL A 83 1.11 -17.71 1.08
N ALA A 84 2.29 -18.07 0.54
CA ALA A 84 2.36 -18.81 -0.70
C ALA A 84 1.76 -20.22 -0.60
N GLU A 85 1.81 -20.84 0.58
CA GLU A 85 1.17 -22.12 0.87
C GLU A 85 -0.36 -21.99 0.99
N SER A 86 -0.87 -20.97 1.68
CA SER A 86 -2.32 -20.74 1.83
C SER A 86 -3.04 -20.28 0.55
N VAL A 87 -2.32 -19.89 -0.50
CA VAL A 87 -2.90 -19.53 -1.82
C VAL A 87 -3.03 -20.76 -2.75
N LYS A 88 -2.44 -21.90 -2.36
CA LYS A 88 -2.42 -23.13 -3.16
C LYS A 88 -3.61 -24.07 -2.92
N GLU A 89 -4.46 -23.74 -1.96
CA GLU A 89 -5.70 -24.43 -1.56
C GLU A 89 -6.92 -23.60 -1.94
#